data_AF-A0A382TVR0-F1
#
_entry.id   AF-A0A382TVR0-F1
#
_cell.length_a   1.000
_cell.length_b   1.000
_cell.length_c   1.000
_cell.angle_alpha   90.00
_cell.angle_beta   90.00
_cell.angle_gamma   90.00
#
_symmetry.space_group_name_H-M   'P 1'
#
loop_
_entity.id
_entity.type
_entity.pdbx_description
1 polymer ?
#
loop_
_entity_poly.entity_id
_entity_poly.type
_entity_poly.pdbx_seq_one_letter_code
_entity_poly.pdbx_strand_id
1 'polypeptide(L)'
;MPNQPNIVFLFTDQQRYDTISALGFPHVISPNMDRLVNEGVTFTQCHVTAASCAPSRASLFTGQYPHVTGILKNADNWTRSWVENLGEAGYHCVNVGKMHTWPFTTPCGFHERHVVENKDRFLEGAEFKDDWEKYVEGRGLEKQKRVLYREREDYGESLGAFLWELPEETHSDFFVGN
;
A
#
# COMPACT_ATOMS: atom_id res chain seq x y z
N MET A 1 23.98 13.36 14.11
CA MET A 1 22.98 13.73 15.12
C MET A 1 22.53 12.46 15.84
N PRO A 2 23.01 12.15 17.05
CA PRO A 2 22.77 10.85 17.69
C PRO A 2 21.35 10.62 18.27
N ASN A 3 20.45 11.60 18.18
CA ASN A 3 19.16 11.59 18.92
C ASN A 3 17.90 11.58 18.03
N GLN A 4 18.05 11.37 16.71
CA GLN A 4 16.91 11.35 15.78
C GLN A 4 16.45 9.89 15.60
N PRO A 5 15.22 9.52 16.00
CA PRO A 5 14.76 8.14 15.92
C PRO A 5 14.46 7.74 14.47
N ASN A 6 14.77 6.50 14.09
CA ASN A 6 14.30 5.97 12.81
C ASN A 6 12.77 5.80 12.85
N ILE A 7 12.10 6.07 11.72
CA ILE A 7 10.65 5.95 11.58
C ILE A 7 10.36 4.85 10.57
N VAL A 8 9.61 3.82 10.98
CA VAL A 8 9.08 2.79 10.09
C VAL A 8 7.57 2.93 10.07
N PHE A 9 7.01 3.30 8.92
CA PHE A 9 5.58 3.50 8.74
C PHE A 9 4.97 2.33 7.97
N LEU A 10 4.31 1.43 8.69
CA LEU A 10 3.59 0.29 8.11
C LEU A 10 2.16 0.70 7.77
N PHE A 11 1.75 0.49 6.52
CA PHE A 11 0.44 0.93 6.05
C PHE A 11 -0.21 -0.11 5.12
N THR A 12 -1.29 -0.71 5.60
CA THR A 12 -2.06 -1.73 4.89
C THR A 12 -3.10 -1.11 3.95
N ASP A 13 -3.58 -1.88 2.97
CA ASP A 13 -4.68 -1.47 2.08
C ASP A 13 -5.94 -2.29 2.39
N GLN A 14 -7.07 -1.60 2.54
CA GLN A 14 -8.38 -2.18 2.87
C GLN A 14 -8.43 -3.08 4.12
N GLN A 15 -7.50 -2.92 5.07
CA GLN A 15 -7.58 -3.63 6.35
C GLN A 15 -8.78 -3.12 7.16
N ARG A 16 -9.63 -4.04 7.62
CA ARG A 16 -10.72 -3.70 8.53
C ARG A 16 -10.19 -3.61 9.96
N TYR A 17 -10.80 -2.76 10.77
CA TYR A 17 -10.41 -2.57 12.18
C TYR A 17 -10.56 -3.88 12.99
N ASP A 18 -11.41 -4.80 12.55
CA ASP A 18 -11.73 -6.06 13.21
C ASP A 18 -10.88 -7.26 12.76
N THR A 19 -9.61 -7.00 12.43
CA THR A 19 -8.68 -8.03 11.90
C THR A 19 -7.39 -8.18 12.71
N ILE A 20 -7.39 -7.75 13.98
CA ILE A 20 -6.24 -7.86 14.89
C ILE A 20 -6.68 -8.61 16.16
N SER A 21 -6.07 -9.76 16.42
CA SER A 21 -6.45 -10.66 17.52
C SER A 21 -6.37 -9.99 18.89
N ALA A 22 -5.27 -9.27 19.18
CA ALA A 22 -5.09 -8.55 20.44
C ALA A 22 -6.16 -7.47 20.71
N LEU A 23 -6.92 -7.05 19.70
CA LEU A 23 -8.03 -6.09 19.84
C LEU A 23 -9.41 -6.77 19.97
N GLY A 24 -9.44 -8.08 20.24
CA GLY A 24 -10.67 -8.84 20.47
C GLY A 24 -11.23 -9.53 19.24
N PHE A 25 -10.43 -9.73 18.19
CA PHE A 25 -10.86 -10.35 16.92
C PHE A 25 -10.18 -11.71 16.69
N PRO A 26 -10.67 -12.80 17.32
CA PRO A 26 -9.94 -14.07 17.43
C PRO A 26 -9.86 -14.89 16.13
N HIS A 27 -10.45 -14.40 15.04
CA HIS A 27 -10.52 -15.11 13.77
C HIS A 27 -9.24 -14.96 12.93
N VAL A 28 -8.35 -14.03 13.28
CA VAL A 28 -7.10 -13.76 12.55
C VAL A 28 -5.91 -14.14 13.42
N ILE A 29 -4.92 -14.82 12.84
CA ILE A 29 -3.64 -15.07 13.47
C ILE A 29 -2.72 -13.88 13.15
N SER A 30 -2.49 -13.00 14.12
CA SER A 30 -1.79 -11.72 13.91
C SER A 30 -0.63 -11.45 14.89
N PRO A 31 0.26 -12.42 15.18
CA PRO A 31 1.21 -12.33 16.30
C PRO A 31 2.13 -11.10 16.26
N ASN A 32 2.56 -10.66 15.06
CA ASN A 32 3.40 -9.47 14.91
C ASN A 32 2.63 -8.17 15.19
N MET A 33 1.36 -8.08 14.78
CA MET A 33 0.50 -6.94 15.10
C MET A 33 0.11 -6.95 16.58
N ASP A 34 -0.17 -8.13 17.13
CA ASP A 34 -0.48 -8.32 18.55
C ASP A 34 0.69 -7.82 19.42
N ARG A 35 1.94 -8.08 19.00
CA ARG A 35 3.12 -7.53 19.66
C ARG A 35 3.15 -6.00 19.65
N LEU A 36 2.87 -5.36 18.50
CA LEU A 36 2.79 -3.90 18.40
C LEU A 36 1.68 -3.30 19.29
N VAL A 37 0.54 -3.99 19.40
CA VAL A 37 -0.55 -3.60 20.29
C VAL A 37 -0.10 -3.65 21.77
N ASN A 38 0.59 -4.72 22.16
CA ASN A 38 1.01 -4.94 23.56
C ASN A 38 2.20 -4.08 23.99
N GLU A 39 3.11 -3.75 23.08
CA GLU A 39 4.33 -2.97 23.36
C GLU A 39 4.17 -1.47 23.06
N GLY A 40 3.08 -1.08 22.41
CA GLY A 40 2.86 0.27 21.90
C GLY A 40 1.61 0.94 22.44
N VAL A 41 1.11 1.91 21.66
CA VAL A 41 -0.13 2.64 21.94
C VAL A 41 -1.11 2.37 20.81
N THR A 42 -2.33 1.99 21.17
CA THR A 42 -3.40 1.68 20.20
C THR A 42 -4.54 2.68 20.29
N PHE A 43 -4.98 3.16 19.12
CA PHE A 43 -6.19 3.96 18.97
C PHE A 43 -7.34 3.07 18.45
N THR A 44 -8.30 2.75 19.31
CA THR A 44 -9.44 1.87 18.96
C THR A 44 -10.57 2.58 18.21
N GLN A 45 -10.52 3.91 18.11
CA GLN A 45 -11.48 4.76 17.39
C GLN A 45 -10.73 5.64 16.37
N CYS A 46 -9.88 5.01 15.55
CA CYS A 46 -9.19 5.66 14.45
C CYS A 46 -9.98 5.47 13.14
N HIS A 47 -10.47 6.56 12.56
CA HIS A 47 -11.32 6.52 11.36
C HIS A 47 -10.62 7.14 10.16
N VAL A 48 -10.80 6.52 8.99
CA VAL A 48 -10.39 7.09 7.71
C VAL A 48 -11.27 8.29 7.34
N THR A 49 -10.69 9.30 6.73
CA THR A 49 -11.40 10.51 6.27
C THR A 49 -12.13 10.28 4.94
N ALA A 50 -11.80 9.21 4.22
CA ALA A 50 -12.50 8.74 3.03
C ALA A 50 -12.43 7.21 2.93
N ALA A 51 -13.54 6.55 2.60
CA ALA A 51 -13.57 5.12 2.32
C ALA A 51 -13.16 4.81 0.87
N SER A 52 -12.07 5.43 0.38
CA SER A 52 -11.52 5.24 -0.96
C SER A 52 -10.00 5.42 -0.93
N CYS A 53 -9.24 4.60 -1.68
CA CYS A 53 -7.79 4.48 -1.55
C CYS A 53 -7.06 5.82 -1.76
N ALA A 54 -7.07 6.42 -2.96
CA ALA A 54 -6.30 7.65 -3.20
C ALA A 54 -6.75 8.83 -2.31
N PRO A 55 -8.06 9.11 -2.13
CA PRO A 55 -8.51 10.16 -1.20
C PRO A 55 -8.07 9.95 0.25
N SER A 56 -8.15 8.71 0.77
CA SER A 56 -7.72 8.41 2.15
C SER A 56 -6.22 8.57 2.32
N ARG A 57 -5.43 8.09 1.34
CA ARG A 57 -3.96 8.21 1.35
C ARG A 57 -3.57 9.68 1.26
N ALA A 58 -4.19 10.43 0.35
CA ALA A 58 -4.01 11.86 0.23
C ALA A 58 -4.26 12.61 1.52
N SER A 59 -5.37 12.31 2.16
CA SER A 59 -5.71 12.94 3.43
C SER A 59 -4.70 12.62 4.52
N LEU A 60 -4.31 11.35 4.66
CA LEU A 60 -3.31 10.91 5.64
C LEU A 60 -1.93 11.56 5.41
N PHE A 61 -1.49 11.65 4.17
CA PHE A 61 -0.16 12.15 3.82
C PHE A 61 -0.08 13.67 3.77
N THR A 62 -1.18 14.38 3.62
CA THR A 62 -1.21 15.86 3.67
C THR A 62 -1.70 16.42 5.00
N GLY A 63 -2.33 15.59 5.84
CA GLY A 63 -2.98 16.03 7.08
C GLY A 63 -4.25 16.86 6.84
N GLN A 64 -4.84 16.79 5.65
CA GLN A 64 -5.99 17.61 5.23
C GLN A 64 -7.16 16.72 4.80
N TYR A 65 -8.40 17.17 4.97
CA TYR A 65 -9.56 16.41 4.50
C TYR A 65 -9.63 16.38 2.96
N PRO A 66 -10.27 15.36 2.34
CA PRO A 66 -10.43 15.28 0.88
C PRO A 66 -11.01 16.54 0.22
N HIS A 67 -11.94 17.24 0.88
CA HIS A 67 -12.53 18.47 0.36
C HIS A 67 -11.55 19.66 0.35
N VAL A 68 -10.49 19.61 1.15
CA VAL A 68 -9.40 20.60 1.13
C VAL A 68 -8.33 20.21 0.12
N THR A 69 -7.97 18.92 0.06
CA THR A 69 -6.94 18.45 -0.86
C THR A 69 -7.39 18.45 -2.32
N GLY A 70 -8.71 18.38 -2.58
CA GLY A 70 -9.28 18.28 -3.91
C GLY A 70 -9.16 16.88 -4.54
N ILE A 71 -8.68 15.89 -3.78
CA ILE A 71 -8.47 14.51 -4.24
C ILE A 71 -9.67 13.69 -3.79
N LEU A 72 -10.64 13.55 -4.69
CA LEU A 72 -11.98 13.01 -4.38
C LEU A 72 -12.19 11.63 -4.99
N LYS A 73 -11.38 11.25 -5.97
CA LYS A 73 -11.41 9.92 -6.60
C LYS A 73 -10.00 9.40 -6.87
N ASN A 74 -9.93 8.10 -7.18
CA ASN A 74 -8.71 7.51 -7.71
C ASN A 74 -8.35 8.18 -9.05
N ALA A 75 -7.04 8.32 -9.31
CA ALA A 75 -6.47 9.04 -10.45
C ALA A 75 -6.60 10.57 -10.42
N ASP A 76 -7.09 11.16 -9.32
CA ASP A 76 -6.87 12.58 -9.08
C ASP A 76 -5.39 12.84 -8.77
N ASN A 77 -4.84 13.90 -9.34
CA ASN A 77 -3.42 14.22 -9.22
C ASN A 77 -3.09 14.71 -7.80
N TRP A 78 -2.03 14.15 -7.21
CA TRP A 78 -1.50 14.66 -5.95
C TRP A 78 0.00 14.43 -5.80
N THR A 79 0.67 15.47 -5.32
CA THR A 79 2.13 15.59 -5.38
C THR A 79 2.80 15.96 -4.07
N ARG A 80 2.02 16.23 -3.02
CA ARG A 80 2.51 16.74 -1.75
C ARG A 80 2.24 15.79 -0.60
N SER A 81 3.13 15.78 0.38
CA SER A 81 2.93 15.09 1.65
C SER A 81 3.69 15.76 2.81
N TRP A 82 3.59 15.18 4.01
CA TRP A 82 4.43 15.55 5.15
C TRP A 82 5.84 14.93 5.08
N VAL A 83 6.10 14.02 4.14
CA VAL A 83 7.41 13.37 3.98
C VAL A 83 8.46 14.39 3.53
N GLU A 84 8.08 15.39 2.73
CA GLU A 84 8.95 16.53 2.42
C GLU A 84 9.54 17.17 3.69
N ASN A 85 8.71 17.35 4.73
CA ASN A 85 9.15 17.95 5.98
C ASN A 85 10.14 17.06 6.74
N LEU A 86 10.02 15.73 6.62
CA LEU A 86 11.01 14.81 7.18
C LEU A 86 12.34 14.91 6.43
N GLY A 87 12.30 15.00 5.09
CA GLY A 87 13.48 15.22 4.26
C GLY A 87 14.20 16.51 4.62
N GLU A 88 13.45 17.62 4.76
CA GLU A 88 13.98 18.92 5.21
C GLU A 88 14.58 18.86 6.62
N ALA A 89 14.03 18.00 7.50
CA ALA A 89 14.56 17.72 8.83
C ALA A 89 15.77 16.75 8.85
N GLY A 90 16.27 16.35 7.69
CA GLY A 90 17.47 15.53 7.54
C GLY A 90 17.23 14.01 7.56
N TYR A 91 15.99 13.55 7.43
CA TYR A 91 15.70 12.12 7.22
C TYR A 91 15.92 11.71 5.77
N HIS A 92 16.58 10.58 5.57
CA HIS A 92 16.49 9.86 4.30
C HIS A 92 15.18 9.06 4.26
N CYS A 93 14.33 9.34 3.28
CA CYS A 93 12.96 8.83 3.23
C CYS A 93 12.78 7.89 2.04
N VAL A 94 12.44 6.63 2.31
CA VAL A 94 12.23 5.58 1.30
C VAL A 94 10.81 5.05 1.39
N ASN A 95 10.16 4.87 0.25
CA ASN A 95 8.86 4.20 0.13
C ASN A 95 9.01 2.89 -0.63
N VAL A 96 8.55 1.79 -0.04
CA VAL A 96 8.35 0.51 -0.73
C VAL A 96 6.87 0.19 -0.68
N GLY A 97 6.27 -0.03 -1.84
CA GLY A 97 4.87 -0.45 -1.92
C GLY A 97 3.96 0.60 -2.56
N LYS A 98 2.70 0.57 -2.13
CA LYS A 98 1.62 1.33 -2.74
C LYS A 98 1.43 2.71 -2.11
N MET A 99 1.38 3.74 -2.95
CA MET A 99 0.94 5.09 -2.56
C MET A 99 -0.34 5.51 -3.26
N HIS A 100 -0.68 4.87 -4.38
CA HIS A 100 -1.84 5.18 -5.20
C HIS A 100 -1.85 6.65 -5.67
N THR A 101 -0.67 7.19 -5.95
CA THR A 101 -0.51 8.52 -6.54
C THR A 101 -0.91 8.54 -7.99
N TRP A 102 -1.27 9.73 -8.48
CA TRP A 102 -1.38 9.97 -9.90
C TRP A 102 -0.56 11.21 -10.27
N PRO A 103 0.45 11.08 -11.15
CA PRO A 103 1.02 9.84 -11.69
C PRO A 103 1.53 8.84 -10.62
N PHE A 104 1.67 7.56 -10.97
CA PHE A 104 2.10 6.52 -10.00
C PHE A 104 3.52 6.73 -9.46
N THR A 105 4.37 7.40 -10.24
CA THR A 105 5.77 7.67 -9.92
C THR A 105 6.00 8.97 -9.17
N THR A 106 4.93 9.70 -8.81
CA THR A 106 5.06 10.99 -8.12
C THR A 106 5.90 10.86 -6.84
N PRO A 107 6.99 11.63 -6.66
CA PRO A 107 7.90 11.44 -5.53
C PRO A 107 7.26 11.61 -4.15
N CYS A 108 6.31 12.55 -3.99
CA CYS A 108 5.65 12.85 -2.70
C CYS A 108 6.66 12.95 -1.52
N GLY A 109 7.77 13.66 -1.72
CA GLY A 109 8.79 13.88 -0.70
C GLY A 109 9.75 12.72 -0.41
N PHE A 110 9.52 11.53 -0.96
CA PHE A 110 10.46 10.42 -0.82
C PHE A 110 11.70 10.63 -1.69
N HIS A 111 12.87 10.28 -1.15
CA HIS A 111 14.14 10.26 -1.86
C HIS A 111 14.22 9.05 -2.79
N GLU A 112 13.62 7.93 -2.38
CA GLU A 112 13.55 6.70 -3.15
C GLU A 112 12.13 6.10 -3.08
N ARG A 113 11.64 5.60 -4.21
CA ARG A 113 10.36 4.91 -4.31
C ARG A 113 10.50 3.61 -5.10
N HIS A 114 10.14 2.50 -4.47
CA HIS A 114 9.90 1.21 -5.11
C HIS A 114 8.39 1.06 -5.26
N VAL A 115 7.90 1.40 -6.44
CA VAL A 115 6.47 1.54 -6.73
C VAL A 115 5.86 0.15 -6.89
N VAL A 116 4.83 -0.16 -6.08
CA VAL A 116 4.02 -1.37 -6.23
C VAL A 116 2.55 -0.96 -6.18
N GLU A 117 1.90 -0.92 -7.34
CA GLU A 117 0.52 -0.43 -7.47
C GLU A 117 -0.46 -1.55 -7.80
N ASN A 118 0.05 -2.72 -8.20
CA ASN A 118 -0.69 -3.91 -8.60
C ASN A 118 -1.85 -3.56 -9.54
N LYS A 119 -1.53 -2.82 -10.62
CA LYS A 119 -2.54 -2.36 -11.58
C LYS A 119 -2.82 -3.42 -12.63
N ASP A 120 -4.10 -3.66 -12.82
CA ASP A 120 -4.67 -4.56 -13.83
C ASP A 120 -5.98 -4.02 -14.42
N ARG A 121 -6.24 -2.70 -14.29
CA ARG A 121 -7.46 -2.04 -14.78
C ARG A 121 -7.20 -1.25 -16.05
N PHE A 122 -8.19 -1.29 -16.96
CA PHE A 122 -8.33 -0.52 -18.20
C PHE A 122 -8.44 1.00 -17.96
N LEU A 123 -7.42 1.61 -17.37
CA LEU A 123 -7.28 3.05 -17.23
C LEU A 123 -6.04 3.51 -17.98
N GLU A 124 -6.03 4.78 -18.38
CA GLU A 124 -4.84 5.48 -18.87
C GLU A 124 -3.64 5.15 -17.97
N GLY A 125 -2.49 4.78 -18.54
CA GLY A 125 -1.33 4.30 -17.79
C GLY A 125 -1.27 2.78 -17.53
N ALA A 126 -2.15 1.97 -18.13
CA ALA A 126 -2.08 0.50 -18.07
C ALA A 126 -0.77 -0.12 -18.61
N GLU A 127 0.04 0.66 -19.34
CA GLU A 127 1.40 0.27 -19.76
C GLU A 127 2.44 0.39 -18.63
N PHE A 128 2.09 1.03 -17.50
CA PHE A 128 3.00 1.18 -16.37
C PHE A 128 3.22 -0.16 -15.69
N LYS A 129 4.42 -0.73 -15.90
CA LYS A 129 4.94 -1.84 -15.12
C LYS A 129 5.54 -1.31 -13.83
N ASP A 130 4.95 -1.71 -12.71
CA ASP A 130 5.47 -1.41 -11.38
C ASP A 130 6.72 -2.26 -11.06
N ASP A 131 7.44 -1.93 -10.00
CA ASP A 131 8.73 -2.56 -9.71
C ASP A 131 8.58 -4.03 -9.30
N TRP A 132 7.43 -4.37 -8.69
CA TRP A 132 7.08 -5.76 -8.41
C TRP A 132 6.83 -6.57 -9.70
N GLU A 133 6.12 -6.01 -10.69
CA GLU A 133 5.94 -6.67 -11.99
C GLU A 133 7.26 -6.89 -12.70
N LYS A 134 8.14 -5.89 -12.72
CA LYS A 134 9.49 -6.05 -13.30
C LYS A 134 10.28 -7.15 -12.58
N TYR A 135 10.18 -7.22 -11.25
CA TYR A 135 10.84 -8.25 -10.44
C TYR A 135 10.36 -9.66 -10.78
N VAL A 136 9.05 -9.85 -11.00
CA VAL A 136 8.47 -11.14 -11.39
C VAL A 136 8.88 -11.49 -12.83
N GLU A 137 8.74 -10.56 -13.76
CA GLU A 137 9.12 -10.77 -15.18
C GLU A 137 10.62 -11.03 -15.36
N GLY A 138 11.48 -10.39 -14.57
CA GLY A 138 12.93 -10.62 -14.56
C GLY A 138 13.34 -12.05 -14.20
N ARG A 139 12.43 -12.84 -13.61
CA ARG A 139 12.59 -14.27 -13.33
C ARG A 139 12.02 -15.18 -14.41
N GLY A 140 11.56 -14.61 -15.52
CA GLY A 140 10.88 -15.35 -16.59
C GLY A 140 9.46 -15.80 -16.21
N LEU A 141 8.84 -15.16 -15.22
CA LEU A 141 7.49 -15.46 -14.76
C LEU A 141 6.52 -14.37 -15.20
N GLU A 142 5.27 -14.73 -15.46
CA GLU A 142 4.21 -13.76 -15.72
C GLU A 142 3.50 -13.40 -14.42
N LYS A 143 3.51 -12.11 -14.06
CA LYS A 143 2.76 -11.64 -12.88
C LYS A 143 1.29 -11.97 -13.06
N GLN A 144 0.74 -12.67 -12.08
CA GLN A 144 -0.67 -13.00 -12.12
C GLN A 144 -1.54 -11.73 -11.92
N LYS A 145 -2.57 -11.54 -12.76
CA LYS A 145 -3.39 -10.32 -12.85
C LYS A 145 -4.88 -10.67 -12.70
N ARG A 146 -5.70 -9.75 -12.19
CA ARG A 146 -7.15 -9.96 -12.08
C ARG A 146 -7.83 -10.29 -13.40
N VAL A 147 -7.33 -9.74 -14.52
CA VAL A 147 -7.87 -10.06 -15.85
C VAL A 147 -7.72 -11.55 -16.16
N LEU A 148 -6.59 -12.16 -15.80
CA LEU A 148 -6.33 -13.59 -15.97
C LEU A 148 -7.21 -14.42 -15.02
N TYR A 149 -7.32 -14.02 -13.76
CA TYR A 149 -8.12 -14.77 -12.79
C TYR A 149 -9.61 -14.79 -13.09
N ARG A 150 -10.13 -13.76 -13.76
CA ARG A 150 -11.53 -13.69 -14.20
C ARG A 150 -11.88 -14.72 -15.26
N GLU A 151 -10.89 -15.32 -15.90
CA GLU A 151 -11.06 -16.35 -16.92
C GLU A 151 -11.17 -17.76 -16.32
N ARG A 152 -10.88 -17.93 -15.02
CA ARG A 152 -10.99 -19.23 -14.36
C ARG A 152 -12.46 -19.69 -14.30
N GLU A 153 -12.68 -20.97 -14.54
CA GLU A 153 -14.01 -21.59 -14.47
C GLU A 153 -14.66 -21.44 -13.08
N ASP A 154 -13.85 -21.46 -12.02
CA ASP A 154 -14.29 -21.37 -10.61
C ASP A 154 -14.45 -19.94 -10.09
N TYR A 155 -14.21 -18.89 -10.90
CA TYR A 155 -14.15 -17.49 -10.43
C TYR A 155 -15.42 -17.04 -9.69
N GLY A 156 -16.60 -17.48 -10.17
CA GLY A 156 -17.89 -17.15 -9.55
C GLY A 156 -18.09 -17.82 -8.19
N GLU A 157 -17.59 -19.06 -8.03
CA GLU A 157 -17.69 -19.82 -6.78
C GLU A 157 -16.66 -19.35 -5.76
N SER A 158 -15.45 -19.05 -6.22
CA SER A 158 -14.36 -18.56 -5.37
C SER A 158 -14.51 -17.09 -4.98
N LEU A 159 -15.52 -16.38 -5.50
CA LEU A 159 -15.75 -14.94 -5.30
C LEU A 159 -14.52 -14.09 -5.68
N GLY A 160 -13.75 -14.56 -6.66
CA GLY A 160 -12.51 -13.94 -7.09
C GLY A 160 -11.33 -14.12 -6.13
N ALA A 161 -11.44 -15.03 -5.15
CA ALA A 161 -10.29 -15.55 -4.43
C ALA A 161 -9.57 -16.61 -5.28
N PHE A 162 -8.25 -16.68 -5.13
CA PHE A 162 -7.41 -17.63 -5.83
C PHE A 162 -6.14 -17.87 -4.99
N LEU A 163 -5.53 -19.02 -5.18
CA LEU A 163 -4.20 -19.28 -4.64
C LEU A 163 -3.17 -18.57 -5.49
N TRP A 164 -2.18 -17.96 -4.84
CA TRP A 164 -1.01 -17.47 -5.55
C TRP A 164 -0.13 -18.68 -5.90
N GLU A 165 -0.02 -18.99 -7.19
CA GLU A 165 0.61 -20.23 -7.69
C GLU A 165 2.10 -20.06 -8.01
N LEU A 166 2.57 -18.81 -8.10
CA LEU A 166 3.99 -18.52 -8.29
C LEU A 166 4.77 -18.72 -6.98
N PRO A 167 6.11 -18.91 -7.05
CA PRO A 167 6.95 -19.09 -5.88
C PRO A 167 6.77 -18.01 -4.81
N GLU A 168 6.90 -18.36 -3.54
CA GLU A 168 6.66 -17.48 -2.37
C GLU A 168 7.42 -16.16 -2.45
N GLU A 169 8.66 -16.19 -2.93
CA GLU A 169 9.52 -15.02 -3.13
C GLU A 169 9.00 -14.02 -4.17
N THR A 170 7.94 -14.37 -4.90
CA THR A 170 7.26 -13.50 -5.88
C THR A 170 5.98 -12.88 -5.35
N HIS A 171 5.54 -13.24 -4.14
CA HIS A 171 4.35 -12.64 -3.53
C HIS A 171 4.63 -11.16 -3.21
N SER A 172 3.61 -10.30 -3.33
CA SER A 172 3.79 -8.85 -3.16
C SER A 172 4.22 -8.43 -1.75
N ASP A 173 3.92 -9.24 -0.75
CA ASP A 173 4.30 -9.07 0.65
C ASP A 173 5.72 -9.56 0.97
N PHE A 174 6.36 -10.31 0.06
CA PHE A 174 7.77 -10.67 0.13
C PHE A 174 8.69 -9.69 -0.63
N PHE A 175 8.10 -8.79 -1.44
CA PHE A 175 8.86 -7.79 -2.18
C PHE A 175 9.34 -6.66 -1.27
N VAL A 176 10.67 -6.54 -1.14
CA VAL A 176 11.33 -5.54 -0.26
C VAL A 176 12.17 -4.50 -1.02
N GLY A 177 12.02 -4.39 -2.34
CA GLY A 177 12.68 -3.36 -3.15
C GLY A 177 14.10 -3.67 -3.66
N ASN A 178 14.45 -4.96 -3.81
CA ASN A 178 15.76 -5.40 -4.36
C ASN A 178 16.05 -4.90 -5.77
#